data_AF-A0A1Y4EYM2-F1
#
_entry.id   AF-A0A1Y4EYM2-F1
#
_cell.length_a   1.000
_cell.length_b   1.000
_cell.length_c   1.000
_cell.angle_alpha   90.00
_cell.angle_beta   90.00
_cell.angle_gamma   90.00
#
_symmetry.space_group_name_H-M   'P 1'
#
loop_
_entity.id
_entity.type
_entity.pdbx_description
1 polymer ?
#
loop_
_entity_poly.entity_id
_entity_poly.type
_entity_poly.pdbx_seq_one_letter_code
_entity_poly.pdbx_strand_id
1 'polypeptide(L)'
;MWSGWKAKACMYGPSCAGKRRRPSAQRRKHEPGRLFGLGGPALGGIGARCAALSAGAKGGRAMSLEARTMRFGKFVWRRNPETLQVEYQRNVKRLTLPQVGEALQDLGCQRRAVTGNGSFLGKDAAADFERLAAVFREGKSQILCIPGAAPFRAVFASLQMLGEARPNAVRYSFLFLEDEEPAEDDGILRDEYAVCGKGDTLWHVANRYATTVDVLRQCNPQIQWPNRLAEGTKVKLP
;
A
#
# COMPACT_ATOMS: atom_id res chain seq x y z
N MET A 1 11.25 27.64 -45.61
CA MET A 1 11.63 26.32 -46.17
C MET A 1 11.05 25.24 -45.27
N TRP A 2 10.09 24.48 -45.80
CA TRP A 2 9.33 23.44 -45.11
C TRP A 2 10.05 22.09 -45.13
N SER A 3 9.95 21.32 -44.04
CA SER A 3 10.08 19.85 -43.98
C SER A 3 9.39 19.44 -42.67
N GLY A 4 8.32 18.64 -42.59
CA GLY A 4 7.81 17.59 -43.45
C GLY A 4 7.53 16.36 -42.59
N TRP A 5 6.58 16.42 -41.66
CA TRP A 5 6.17 15.29 -40.82
C TRP A 5 5.17 14.41 -41.57
N LYS A 6 5.54 13.16 -41.86
CA LYS A 6 4.64 12.15 -42.44
C LYS A 6 3.88 11.42 -41.34
N ALA A 7 2.56 11.64 -41.29
CA ALA A 7 1.62 10.74 -40.63
C ALA A 7 1.36 9.52 -41.52
N LYS A 8 1.45 8.30 -40.96
CA LYS A 8 0.92 7.08 -41.58
C LYS A 8 -0.34 6.65 -40.85
N ALA A 9 -1.46 6.76 -41.54
CA ALA A 9 -2.74 6.15 -41.21
C ALA A 9 -2.69 4.65 -41.55
N CYS A 10 -3.27 3.81 -40.69
CA CYS A 10 -3.68 2.45 -41.03
C CYS A 10 -5.20 2.36 -40.86
N MET A 11 -5.92 2.49 -41.97
CA MET A 11 -7.23 1.87 -42.17
C MET A 11 -7.01 0.45 -42.70
N TYR A 12 -7.83 -0.51 -42.27
CA TYR A 12 -8.48 -1.57 -43.07
C TYR A 12 -8.98 -2.68 -42.12
N GLY A 13 -10.30 -2.86 -42.03
CA GLY A 13 -10.93 -4.18 -41.84
C GLY A 13 -11.58 -4.62 -43.17
N PRO A 14 -12.50 -5.60 -43.20
CA PRO A 14 -12.64 -6.83 -42.40
C PRO A 14 -12.82 -8.10 -43.29
N SER A 15 -13.13 -9.24 -42.64
CA SER A 15 -13.81 -10.44 -43.18
C SER A 15 -12.97 -11.61 -43.73
N CYS A 16 -13.12 -12.81 -43.13
CA CYS A 16 -13.84 -13.94 -43.73
C CYS A 16 -13.80 -15.24 -42.90
N ALA A 17 -15.00 -15.78 -42.68
CA ALA A 17 -15.48 -17.15 -42.43
C ALA A 17 -14.53 -18.37 -42.34
N GLY A 18 -14.80 -19.22 -41.33
CA GLY A 18 -14.48 -20.66 -41.30
C GLY A 18 -15.57 -21.47 -40.60
N LYS A 19 -16.23 -22.37 -41.33
CA LYS A 19 -17.39 -23.20 -40.92
C LYS A 19 -17.00 -24.50 -40.19
N ARG A 20 -18.04 -25.11 -39.56
CA ARG A 20 -18.29 -26.54 -39.19
C ARG A 20 -17.95 -26.88 -37.73
N ARG A 21 -18.76 -27.61 -36.94
CA ARG A 21 -19.80 -28.64 -37.18
C ARG A 21 -20.73 -28.74 -35.94
N ARG A 22 -22.02 -29.06 -36.17
CA ARG A 22 -22.99 -29.49 -35.13
C ARG A 22 -22.75 -30.94 -34.69
N PRO A 23 -23.27 -31.34 -33.52
CA PRO A 23 -24.07 -32.55 -33.47
C PRO A 23 -25.44 -32.35 -32.79
N SER A 24 -26.27 -33.36 -33.01
CA SER A 24 -27.72 -33.45 -32.97
C SER A 24 -28.35 -33.68 -31.60
N ALA A 25 -29.63 -33.32 -31.54
CA ALA A 25 -30.55 -33.48 -30.42
C ALA A 25 -30.80 -34.95 -30.02
N GLN A 26 -31.05 -35.16 -28.73
CA GLN A 26 -31.76 -36.35 -28.25
C GLN A 26 -32.87 -35.95 -27.28
N ARG A 27 -34.08 -36.26 -27.75
CA ARG A 27 -35.40 -36.01 -27.17
C ARG A 27 -35.64 -37.08 -26.10
N ARG A 28 -35.93 -36.71 -24.85
CA ARG A 28 -36.57 -37.61 -23.87
C ARG A 28 -37.91 -37.03 -23.43
N LYS A 29 -38.89 -37.91 -23.37
CA LYS A 29 -40.32 -37.68 -23.20
C LYS A 29 -40.67 -37.36 -21.73
N HIS A 30 -41.78 -36.65 -21.56
CA HIS A 30 -42.52 -36.37 -20.32
C HIS A 30 -42.98 -37.63 -19.55
N GLU A 31 -43.12 -37.55 -18.22
CA GLU A 31 -44.42 -37.55 -17.51
C GLU A 31 -44.29 -37.19 -16.00
N PRO A 32 -45.39 -36.75 -15.32
CA PRO A 32 -45.34 -35.96 -14.07
C PRO A 32 -45.70 -36.74 -12.78
N GLY A 33 -45.33 -36.20 -11.61
CA GLY A 33 -45.80 -36.71 -10.31
C GLY A 33 -45.32 -35.96 -9.05
N ARG A 34 -46.27 -35.22 -8.43
CA ARG A 34 -46.49 -34.89 -6.98
C ARG A 34 -45.34 -34.51 -6.01
N LEU A 35 -45.42 -33.23 -5.57
CA LEU A 35 -45.65 -32.71 -4.18
C LEU A 35 -44.76 -33.09 -2.97
N PHE A 36 -44.35 -32.01 -2.28
CA PHE A 36 -43.94 -31.78 -0.88
C PHE A 36 -42.51 -32.13 -0.41
N GLY A 37 -41.87 -31.16 0.23
CA GLY A 37 -40.70 -31.37 1.10
C GLY A 37 -39.83 -30.13 1.28
N LEU A 38 -40.08 -29.37 2.35
CA LEU A 38 -39.25 -28.27 2.86
C LEU A 38 -37.83 -28.75 3.17
N GLY A 39 -36.82 -27.93 2.85
CA GLY A 39 -35.43 -28.17 3.26
C GLY A 39 -34.46 -27.20 2.61
N GLY A 40 -34.28 -26.01 3.19
CA GLY A 40 -33.24 -25.07 2.76
C GLY A 40 -31.84 -25.59 3.12
N PRO A 41 -30.82 -25.41 2.26
CA PRO A 41 -29.47 -25.80 2.61
C PRO A 41 -28.82 -24.75 3.52
N ALA A 42 -28.38 -25.19 4.68
CA ALA A 42 -27.46 -24.47 5.54
C ALA A 42 -26.10 -24.38 4.83
N LEU A 43 -25.70 -23.16 4.44
CA LEU A 43 -24.33 -22.86 4.06
C LEU A 43 -23.54 -22.58 5.34
N GLY A 44 -22.74 -23.57 5.74
CA GLY A 44 -21.71 -23.41 6.76
C GLY A 44 -20.68 -22.37 6.33
N GLY A 45 -20.74 -21.21 6.97
CA GLY A 45 -19.72 -20.18 6.85
C GLY A 45 -18.45 -20.62 7.57
N ILE A 46 -17.41 -20.91 6.79
CA ILE A 46 -16.03 -20.94 7.27
C ILE A 46 -15.69 -19.48 7.59
N GLY A 47 -15.73 -19.13 8.88
CA GLY A 47 -15.46 -17.79 9.36
C GLY A 47 -13.99 -17.42 9.14
N ALA A 48 -13.71 -16.68 8.08
CA ALA A 48 -12.51 -15.86 8.01
C ALA A 48 -12.63 -14.77 9.08
N ARG A 49 -11.94 -14.97 10.20
CA ARG A 49 -11.81 -13.97 11.26
C ARG A 49 -10.99 -12.80 10.73
N CYS A 50 -11.65 -11.83 10.10
CA CYS A 50 -11.09 -10.50 9.94
C CYS A 50 -11.03 -9.87 11.33
N ALA A 51 -9.82 -9.69 11.86
CA ALA A 51 -9.58 -8.91 13.05
C ALA A 51 -10.09 -7.48 12.81
N ALA A 52 -11.25 -7.17 13.37
CA ALA A 52 -11.75 -5.82 13.45
C ALA A 52 -10.84 -5.03 14.40
N LEU A 53 -9.93 -4.24 13.85
CA LEU A 53 -9.31 -3.16 14.59
C LEU A 53 -10.38 -2.07 14.78
N SER A 54 -11.08 -2.15 15.91
CA SER A 54 -11.96 -1.07 16.38
C SER A 54 -11.10 0.16 16.69
N ALA A 55 -11.18 1.18 15.84
CA ALA A 55 -10.65 2.49 16.12
C ALA A 55 -11.53 3.16 17.19
N GLY A 56 -11.23 2.89 18.47
CA GLY A 56 -11.76 3.65 19.59
C GLY A 56 -11.13 5.04 19.61
N ALA A 57 -11.89 6.04 19.17
CA ALA A 57 -11.56 7.43 19.36
C ALA A 57 -11.52 7.76 20.86
N LYS A 58 -10.32 7.84 21.43
CA LYS A 58 -10.07 8.57 22.67
C LYS A 58 -8.91 9.52 22.45
N GLY A 59 -9.15 10.78 22.82
CA GLY A 59 -8.21 11.89 22.69
C GLY A 59 -6.83 11.52 23.21
N GLY A 60 -5.87 11.51 22.29
CA GLY A 60 -4.46 11.32 22.55
C GLY A 60 -3.73 12.37 21.74
N ARG A 61 -3.26 13.40 22.45
CA ARG A 61 -2.11 14.27 22.15
C ARG A 61 -1.59 14.13 20.71
N ALA A 62 -1.78 15.18 19.90
CA ALA A 62 -1.17 15.31 18.58
C ALA A 62 0.28 14.80 18.63
N MET A 63 0.49 13.60 18.10
CA MET A 63 1.82 13.03 17.92
C MET A 63 2.49 13.95 16.92
N SER A 64 3.54 14.62 17.38
CA SER A 64 4.37 15.47 16.55
C SER A 64 4.77 14.66 15.31
N LEU A 65 4.23 15.04 14.15
CA LEU A 65 4.56 14.49 12.85
C LEU A 65 5.98 14.94 12.49
N GLU A 66 6.99 14.45 13.20
CA GLU A 66 8.35 14.51 12.69
C GLU A 66 8.36 13.68 11.41
N ALA A 67 8.57 14.37 10.29
CA ALA A 67 8.29 13.90 8.94
C ALA A 67 9.13 12.66 8.59
N ARG A 68 8.58 11.47 8.87
CA ARG A 68 9.21 10.20 8.48
C ARG A 68 9.44 10.22 6.96
N THR A 69 10.67 9.99 6.55
CA THR A 69 11.01 9.97 5.12
C THR A 69 10.31 8.81 4.43
N MET A 70 9.71 9.08 3.27
CA MET A 70 9.11 8.03 2.45
C MET A 70 10.20 7.04 2.01
N ARG A 71 9.90 5.74 2.07
CA ARG A 71 10.81 4.65 1.69
C ARG A 71 10.04 3.55 0.98
N PHE A 72 10.65 2.97 -0.04
CA PHE A 72 10.16 1.76 -0.70
C PHE A 72 11.31 0.77 -0.80
N GLY A 73 11.29 -0.26 0.03
CA GLY A 73 12.41 -1.18 0.18
C GLY A 73 13.70 -0.43 0.54
N LYS A 74 14.75 -0.56 -0.26
CA LYS A 74 16.04 0.13 -0.01
C LYS A 74 16.05 1.58 -0.52
N PHE A 75 15.06 1.99 -1.30
CA PHE A 75 15.01 3.32 -1.86
C PHE A 75 14.40 4.32 -0.85
N VAL A 76 15.16 5.35 -0.52
CA VAL A 76 14.73 6.42 0.41
C VAL A 76 14.65 7.74 -0.35
N TRP A 77 13.51 8.41 -0.26
CA TRP A 77 13.32 9.71 -0.90
C TRP A 77 14.08 10.80 -0.13
N ARG A 78 15.00 11.52 -0.79
CA ARG A 78 15.71 12.63 -0.13
C ARG A 78 14.77 13.75 0.33
N ARG A 79 13.71 13.98 -0.43
CA ARG A 79 12.59 14.86 -0.10
C ARG A 79 11.31 14.11 -0.36
N ASN A 80 10.39 14.16 0.60
CA ASN A 80 9.08 13.56 0.43
C ASN A 80 8.34 14.20 -0.76
N PRO A 81 7.49 13.42 -1.46
CA PRO A 81 6.68 13.93 -2.56
C PRO A 81 5.83 15.14 -2.15
N GLU A 82 5.50 15.99 -3.13
CA GLU A 82 4.66 17.18 -2.94
C GLU A 82 3.23 16.79 -2.54
N THR A 83 2.70 15.75 -3.17
CA THR A 83 1.38 15.22 -2.87
C THR A 83 1.47 13.73 -2.58
N LEU A 84 0.75 13.29 -1.56
CA LEU A 84 0.59 11.89 -1.21
C LEU A 84 -0.88 11.65 -0.83
N GLN A 85 -1.53 10.74 -1.53
CA GLN A 85 -2.91 10.37 -1.30
C GLN A 85 -2.99 8.86 -1.09
N VAL A 86 -3.61 8.46 0.02
CA VAL A 86 -3.87 7.07 0.36
C VAL A 86 -5.36 6.83 0.22
N GLU A 87 -5.73 5.93 -0.68
CA GLU A 87 -7.12 5.60 -0.97
C GLU A 87 -7.48 4.23 -0.40
N TYR A 88 -8.59 4.19 0.36
CA TYR A 88 -9.18 2.97 0.89
C TYR A 88 -10.53 2.76 0.23
N GLN A 89 -10.71 1.63 -0.45
CA GLN A 89 -11.97 1.31 -1.11
C GLN A 89 -12.57 0.03 -0.54
N ARG A 90 -13.91 -0.05 -0.53
CA ARG A 90 -14.67 -1.23 -0.12
C ARG A 90 -15.75 -1.48 -1.15
N ASN A 91 -15.85 -2.72 -1.63
CA ASN A 91 -16.87 -3.07 -2.61
C ASN A 91 -18.18 -3.39 -1.90
N VAL A 92 -19.08 -2.42 -1.83
CA VAL A 92 -20.41 -2.61 -1.26
C VAL A 92 -21.44 -2.62 -2.38
N LYS A 93 -22.10 -3.76 -2.59
CA LYS A 93 -23.19 -3.89 -3.54
C LYS A 93 -24.52 -3.60 -2.86
N ARG A 94 -25.33 -2.79 -3.53
CA ARG A 94 -26.69 -2.48 -3.12
C ARG A 94 -27.64 -3.39 -3.89
N LEU A 95 -28.46 -4.15 -3.16
CA LEU A 95 -29.43 -5.09 -3.70
C LEU A 95 -30.82 -4.55 -3.38
N THR A 96 -31.57 -4.19 -4.42
CA THR A 96 -32.97 -3.78 -4.25
C THR A 96 -33.83 -5.03 -4.08
N LEU A 97 -34.51 -5.12 -2.93
CA LEU A 97 -35.40 -6.22 -2.59
C LEU A 97 -36.84 -5.73 -2.70
N PRO A 98 -37.69 -6.39 -3.51
CA PRO A 98 -39.11 -6.07 -3.60
C PRO A 98 -39.75 -6.02 -2.19
N GLN A 99 -40.57 -4.99 -1.94
CA GLN A 99 -41.31 -4.73 -0.69
C GLN A 99 -40.46 -4.50 0.59
N VAL A 100 -39.17 -4.82 0.58
CA VAL A 100 -38.27 -4.71 1.75
C VAL A 100 -37.34 -3.50 1.65
N GLY A 101 -37.11 -2.98 0.44
CA GLY A 101 -36.26 -1.81 0.20
C GLY A 101 -34.89 -2.19 -0.35
N GLU A 102 -33.82 -1.85 0.37
CA GLU A 102 -32.44 -2.11 -0.06
C GLU A 102 -31.67 -2.91 1.00
N ALA A 103 -30.97 -3.94 0.55
CA ALA A 103 -29.96 -4.63 1.34
C ALA A 103 -28.55 -4.27 0.83
N LEU A 104 -27.60 -4.15 1.75
CA LEU A 104 -26.18 -3.95 1.41
C LEU A 104 -25.43 -5.28 1.55
N GLN A 105 -24.74 -5.67 0.50
CA GLN A 105 -23.82 -6.80 0.48
C GLN A 105 -22.38 -6.26 0.43
N ASP A 106 -21.65 -6.41 1.53
CA ASP A 106 -20.23 -6.08 1.60
C ASP A 106 -19.40 -7.23 1.01
N LEU A 107 -18.73 -6.95 -0.11
CA LEU A 107 -17.83 -7.89 -0.81
C LEU A 107 -16.37 -7.73 -0.36
N GLY A 108 -16.11 -6.89 0.64
CA GLY A 108 -14.81 -6.75 1.28
C GLY A 108 -14.03 -5.50 0.90
N CYS A 109 -12.94 -5.29 1.63
CA CYS A 109 -11.97 -4.24 1.38
C CYS A 109 -11.19 -4.52 0.10
N GLN A 110 -11.04 -3.50 -0.74
CA GLN A 110 -10.06 -3.52 -1.80
C GLN A 110 -8.69 -3.12 -1.23
N ARG A 111 -7.64 -3.57 -1.90
CA ARG A 111 -6.27 -3.16 -1.59
C ARG A 111 -6.16 -1.64 -1.73
N ARG A 112 -5.54 -1.02 -0.75
CA ARG A 112 -5.37 0.43 -0.72
C ARG A 112 -4.38 0.86 -1.81
N ALA A 113 -4.69 1.97 -2.46
CA ALA A 113 -3.85 2.57 -3.47
C ALA A 113 -3.15 3.80 -2.89
N VAL A 114 -1.86 3.95 -3.15
CA VAL A 114 -1.11 5.15 -2.78
C VAL A 114 -0.64 5.85 -4.03
N THR A 115 -1.17 7.04 -4.27
CA THR A 115 -0.80 7.88 -5.39
C THR A 115 -0.09 9.12 -4.88
N GLY A 116 0.77 9.68 -5.72
CA GLY A 116 1.48 10.89 -5.36
C GLY A 116 2.28 11.47 -6.51
N ASN A 117 2.61 12.75 -6.34
CA ASN A 117 3.42 13.50 -7.29
C ASN A 117 4.60 14.11 -6.54
N GLY A 118 5.76 14.10 -7.16
CA GLY A 118 6.97 14.69 -6.59
C GLY A 118 7.85 15.32 -7.65
N SER A 119 8.89 15.99 -7.17
CA SER A 119 9.92 16.55 -8.02
C SER A 119 11.31 16.27 -7.44
N PHE A 120 12.21 15.78 -8.28
CA PHE A 120 13.64 15.74 -7.98
C PHE A 120 14.26 17.07 -8.43
N LEU A 121 15.11 17.64 -7.59
CA LEU A 121 15.72 18.96 -7.80
C LEU A 121 17.23 18.86 -7.70
N GLY A 122 17.95 19.48 -8.62
CA GLY A 122 19.40 19.54 -8.66
C GLY A 122 19.98 18.85 -9.89
N LYS A 123 21.30 18.95 -10.06
CA LYS A 123 22.01 18.41 -11.23
C LYS A 123 21.82 16.89 -11.38
N ASP A 124 21.59 16.20 -10.27
CA ASP A 124 21.37 14.76 -10.23
C ASP A 124 19.88 14.37 -10.38
N ALA A 125 18.97 15.31 -10.64
CA ALA A 125 17.53 15.02 -10.68
C ALA A 125 17.15 13.90 -11.67
N ALA A 126 17.79 13.90 -12.85
CA ALA A 126 17.61 12.83 -13.84
C ALA A 126 18.18 11.50 -13.34
N ALA A 127 19.35 11.50 -12.71
CA ALA A 127 19.95 10.30 -12.13
C ALA A 127 19.12 9.74 -10.97
N ASP A 128 18.52 10.61 -10.14
CA ASP A 128 17.62 10.25 -9.05
C ASP A 128 16.36 9.58 -9.59
N PHE A 129 15.78 10.14 -10.67
CA PHE A 129 14.64 9.53 -11.36
C PHE A 129 15.00 8.18 -11.97
N GLU A 130 16.16 8.03 -12.61
CA GLU A 130 16.63 6.76 -13.16
C GLU A 130 16.84 5.69 -12.08
N ARG A 131 17.33 6.06 -10.89
CA ARG A 131 17.40 5.14 -9.75
C ARG A 131 16.01 4.71 -9.29
N LEU A 132 15.05 5.62 -9.24
CA LEU A 132 13.65 5.28 -8.92
C LEU A 132 13.04 4.36 -10.00
N ALA A 133 13.30 4.63 -11.27
CA ALA A 133 12.87 3.81 -12.39
C ALA A 133 13.52 2.42 -12.39
N ALA A 134 14.76 2.30 -11.91
CA ALA A 134 15.41 1.01 -11.69
C ALA A 134 14.68 0.17 -10.64
N VAL A 135 14.28 0.78 -9.53
CA VAL A 135 13.47 0.11 -8.49
C VAL A 135 12.11 -0.30 -9.03
N PHE A 136 11.46 0.55 -9.83
CA PHE A 136 10.22 0.19 -10.53
C PHE A 136 10.39 -1.03 -11.44
N ARG A 137 11.49 -1.08 -12.22
CA ARG A 137 11.81 -2.20 -13.12
C ARG A 137 12.03 -3.54 -12.41
N GLU A 138 12.41 -3.54 -11.12
CA GLU A 138 12.50 -4.78 -10.35
C GLU A 138 11.15 -5.48 -10.20
N GLY A 139 10.04 -4.74 -10.19
CA GLY A 139 8.67 -5.27 -10.13
C GLY A 139 8.35 -6.04 -8.83
N LYS A 140 9.20 -5.95 -7.81
CA LYS A 140 9.04 -6.69 -6.55
C LYS A 140 8.06 -5.99 -5.61
N SER A 141 7.29 -6.80 -4.89
CA SER A 141 6.54 -6.34 -3.72
C SER A 141 7.50 -6.09 -2.56
N GLN A 142 7.57 -4.85 -2.09
CA GLN A 142 8.48 -4.41 -1.03
C GLN A 142 7.74 -3.55 -0.02
N ILE A 143 8.36 -3.31 1.13
CA ILE A 143 7.73 -2.52 2.19
C ILE A 143 7.76 -1.03 1.81
N LEU A 144 6.56 -0.45 1.79
CA LEU A 144 6.31 0.95 1.58
C LEU A 144 6.08 1.62 2.93
N CYS A 145 6.87 2.67 3.17
CA CYS A 145 6.81 3.49 4.36
C CYS A 145 6.40 4.88 3.92
N ILE A 146 5.28 5.36 4.43
CA ILE A 146 4.78 6.70 4.14
C ILE A 146 4.57 7.48 5.44
N PRO A 147 4.71 8.81 5.41
CA PRO A 147 4.41 9.65 6.56
C PRO A 147 2.97 9.42 7.03
N GLY A 148 2.79 9.20 8.34
CA GLY A 148 1.45 9.08 8.93
C GLY A 148 0.72 7.75 8.73
N ALA A 149 1.33 6.74 8.10
CA ALA A 149 0.76 5.39 8.06
C ALA A 149 1.75 4.32 8.54
N ALA A 150 1.22 3.21 9.07
CA ALA A 150 2.02 2.03 9.36
C ALA A 150 2.65 1.47 8.06
N PRO A 151 3.87 0.92 8.11
CA PRO A 151 4.48 0.26 6.96
C PRO A 151 3.63 -0.93 6.47
N PHE A 152 3.58 -1.13 5.16
CA PHE A 152 2.83 -2.23 4.53
C PHE A 152 3.53 -2.67 3.24
N ARG A 153 3.29 -3.89 2.76
CA ARG A 153 3.84 -4.36 1.49
C ARG A 153 3.06 -3.74 0.34
N ALA A 154 3.78 -3.28 -0.68
CA ALA A 154 3.18 -2.74 -1.87
C ALA A 154 3.99 -3.10 -3.12
N VAL A 155 3.30 -3.14 -4.25
CA VAL A 155 3.89 -3.22 -5.58
C VAL A 155 3.92 -1.83 -6.17
N PHE A 156 5.06 -1.47 -6.77
CA PHE A 156 5.20 -0.23 -7.52
C PHE A 156 4.55 -0.38 -8.90
N ALA A 157 3.28 0.03 -9.00
CA ALA A 157 2.41 -0.32 -10.12
C ALA A 157 2.50 0.65 -11.31
N SER A 158 2.80 1.93 -11.07
CA SER A 158 3.01 2.91 -12.13
C SER A 158 4.01 3.97 -11.72
N LEU A 159 4.88 4.36 -12.64
CA LEU A 159 5.80 5.49 -12.54
C LEU A 159 5.78 6.26 -13.86
N GLN A 160 5.48 7.55 -13.80
CA GLN A 160 5.45 8.42 -14.98
C GLN A 160 6.32 9.65 -14.76
N MET A 161 7.14 9.99 -15.77
CA MET A 161 7.84 11.27 -15.82
C MET A 161 6.92 12.30 -16.48
N LEU A 162 6.55 13.34 -15.73
CA LEU A 162 5.67 14.42 -16.20
C LEU A 162 6.44 15.53 -16.94
N GLY A 163 7.78 15.44 -16.97
CA GLY A 163 8.68 16.34 -17.70
C GLY A 163 9.66 17.10 -16.80
N GLU A 164 10.50 17.90 -17.44
CA GLU A 164 11.40 18.81 -16.75
C GLU A 164 10.68 20.13 -16.44
N ALA A 165 10.32 20.35 -15.17
CA ALA A 165 9.64 21.58 -14.79
C ALA A 165 10.56 22.81 -14.93
N ARG A 166 11.88 22.60 -14.79
CA ARG A 166 12.96 23.58 -14.91
C ARG A 166 14.25 22.84 -15.31
N PRO A 167 15.29 23.53 -15.81
CA PRO A 167 16.61 22.94 -15.95
C PRO A 167 17.05 22.36 -14.61
N ASN A 168 17.40 21.07 -14.56
CA ASN A 168 17.74 20.33 -13.33
C ASN A 168 16.57 20.03 -12.38
N ALA A 169 15.33 19.92 -12.89
CA ALA A 169 14.18 19.50 -12.09
C ALA A 169 13.30 18.51 -12.85
N VAL A 170 13.17 17.28 -12.35
CA VAL A 170 12.34 16.23 -12.97
C VAL A 170 11.08 16.03 -12.14
N ARG A 171 9.91 16.23 -12.75
CA ARG A 171 8.61 15.97 -12.10
C ARG A 171 8.12 14.57 -12.45
N TYR A 172 7.55 13.90 -11.47
CA TYR A 172 7.03 12.54 -11.64
C TYR A 172 5.73 12.32 -10.87
N SER A 173 4.98 11.32 -11.30
CA SER A 173 3.84 10.74 -10.59
C SER A 173 4.03 9.24 -10.41
N PHE A 174 3.41 8.69 -9.38
CA PHE A 174 3.50 7.26 -9.07
C PHE A 174 2.20 6.68 -8.52
N LEU A 175 2.09 5.36 -8.60
CA LEU A 175 1.06 4.54 -7.98
C LEU A 175 1.70 3.31 -7.31
N PHE A 176 1.39 3.12 -6.04
CA PHE A 176 1.62 1.87 -5.32
C PHE A 176 0.29 1.19 -5.02
N LEU A 177 0.28 -0.14 -5.11
CA LEU A 177 -0.86 -0.98 -4.73
C LEU A 177 -0.43 -1.89 -3.59
N GLU A 178 -1.21 -1.92 -2.51
CA GLU A 178 -0.96 -2.82 -1.39
C GLU A 178 -1.02 -4.29 -1.83
N ASP A 179 -0.06 -5.07 -1.35
CA ASP A 179 0.02 -6.51 -1.52
C ASP A 179 -0.60 -7.23 -0.31
N GLU A 180 -1.12 -8.43 -0.52
CA GLU A 180 -1.88 -9.20 0.48
C GLU A 180 -1.00 -9.79 1.58
N GLU A 181 0.27 -10.00 1.31
CA GLU A 181 1.17 -10.56 2.29
C GLU A 181 1.43 -9.58 3.45
N PRO A 182 1.39 -10.07 4.70
CA PRO A 182 1.70 -9.24 5.85
C PRO A 182 3.08 -8.63 5.65
N ALA A 183 3.23 -7.36 6.05
CA ALA A 183 4.54 -6.76 6.14
C ALA A 183 5.31 -7.46 7.26
N GLU A 184 6.06 -8.50 6.89
CA GLU A 184 7.12 -9.01 7.73
C GLU A 184 8.15 -7.89 7.89
N ASP A 185 8.49 -7.55 9.14
CA ASP A 185 9.45 -6.50 9.45
C ASP A 185 10.76 -6.74 8.68
N ASP A 186 11.04 -5.93 7.66
CA ASP A 186 12.26 -6.00 6.86
C ASP A 186 13.49 -5.51 7.66
N GLY A 187 13.30 -5.05 8.91
CA GLY A 187 14.37 -4.62 9.82
C GLY A 187 15.03 -3.30 9.44
N ILE A 188 14.79 -2.82 8.21
CA ILE A 188 15.37 -1.59 7.63
C ILE A 188 14.84 -0.32 8.33
N LEU A 189 13.63 -0.36 8.88
CA LEU A 189 12.99 0.77 9.56
C LEU A 189 13.21 0.83 11.06
N ARG A 190 13.88 -0.16 11.66
CA ARG A 190 14.26 -0.02 13.07
C ARG A 190 15.25 1.12 13.12
N ASP A 191 14.86 2.21 13.77
CA ASP A 191 15.81 3.23 14.16
C ASP A 191 16.94 2.49 14.88
N GLU A 192 18.13 2.44 14.31
CA GLU A 192 19.26 1.76 14.98
C GLU A 192 19.57 2.45 16.31
N TYR A 193 19.24 3.76 16.38
CA TYR A 193 19.41 4.61 17.55
C TYR A 193 18.20 5.51 17.78
N ALA A 194 17.73 5.56 19.02
CA ALA A 194 16.83 6.60 19.52
C ALA A 194 17.65 7.80 20.03
N VAL A 195 17.27 9.03 19.66
CA VAL A 195 17.86 10.26 20.23
C VAL A 195 17.02 10.71 21.42
N CYS A 196 17.65 10.87 22.58
CA CYS A 196 16.99 11.29 23.82
C CYS A 196 16.79 12.82 23.85
N GLY A 197 15.59 13.27 24.21
CA GLY A 197 15.32 14.68 24.52
C GLY A 197 15.67 15.05 25.96
N LYS A 198 15.45 16.32 26.32
CA LYS A 198 15.69 16.83 27.68
C LYS A 198 14.83 16.10 28.71
N GLY A 199 15.47 15.37 29.64
CA GLY A 199 14.78 14.62 30.69
C GLY A 199 14.26 13.25 30.25
N ASP A 200 14.65 12.76 29.08
CA ASP A 200 14.33 11.39 28.66
C ASP A 200 15.06 10.37 29.55
N THR A 201 14.42 9.21 29.72
CA THR A 201 14.94 8.07 30.49
C THR A 201 14.92 6.83 29.61
N LEU A 202 15.68 5.81 29.98
CA LEU A 202 15.64 4.53 29.28
C LEU A 202 14.23 3.92 29.26
N TRP A 203 13.41 4.21 30.27
CA TRP A 203 12.00 3.83 30.31
C TRP A 203 11.16 4.57 29.26
N HIS A 204 11.37 5.88 29.08
CA HIS A 204 10.70 6.65 28.02
C HIS A 204 11.04 6.11 26.62
N VAL A 205 12.30 5.75 26.39
CA VAL A 205 12.74 5.13 25.13
C VAL A 205 12.14 3.73 24.96
N ALA A 206 12.18 2.90 26.01
CA ALA A 206 11.59 1.56 25.99
C ALA A 206 10.10 1.58 25.61
N ASN A 207 9.35 2.48 26.22
CA ASN A 207 7.93 2.65 25.94
C ASN A 207 7.66 3.20 24.52
N ARG A 208 8.50 4.12 24.02
CA ARG A 208 8.36 4.69 22.67
C ARG A 208 8.58 3.67 21.57
N TYR A 209 9.51 2.73 21.79
CA TYR A 209 9.93 1.72 20.82
C TYR A 209 9.40 0.32 21.14
N ALA A 210 8.40 0.21 22.03
CA ALA A 210 7.78 -1.05 22.43
C ALA A 210 8.78 -2.16 22.83
N THR A 211 9.84 -1.78 23.55
CA THR A 211 10.87 -2.67 24.08
C THR A 211 10.92 -2.59 25.61
N THR A 212 11.86 -3.31 26.24
CA THR A 212 12.07 -3.29 27.70
C THR A 212 13.36 -2.59 28.06
N VAL A 213 13.41 -2.04 29.28
CA VAL A 213 14.61 -1.38 29.80
C VAL A 213 15.79 -2.35 29.85
N ASP A 214 15.55 -3.62 30.20
CA ASP A 214 16.59 -4.64 30.29
C ASP A 214 17.22 -4.94 28.93
N VAL A 215 16.40 -5.08 27.88
CA VAL A 215 16.88 -5.28 26.51
C VAL A 215 17.70 -4.07 26.05
N LEU A 216 17.21 -2.85 26.30
CA LEU A 216 17.99 -1.64 25.98
C LEU A 216 19.30 -1.54 26.76
N ARG A 217 19.33 -2.01 28.01
CA ARG A 217 20.55 -2.00 28.84
C ARG A 217 21.58 -3.02 28.34
N GLN A 218 21.15 -4.15 27.81
CA GLN A 218 22.03 -5.12 27.15
C GLN A 218 22.62 -4.56 25.84
N CYS A 219 21.82 -3.83 25.06
CA CYS A 219 22.29 -3.18 23.83
C CYS A 219 23.18 -1.96 24.12
N ASN A 220 23.11 -1.36 25.31
CA ASN A 220 23.82 -0.13 25.68
C ASN A 220 24.54 -0.24 27.04
N PRO A 221 25.57 -1.11 27.16
CA PRO A 221 26.35 -1.24 28.39
C PRO A 221 27.08 0.05 28.79
N GLN A 222 27.26 1.00 27.87
CA GLN A 222 27.87 2.31 28.12
C GLN A 222 26.99 3.28 28.92
N ILE A 223 25.67 3.04 29.02
CA ILE A 223 24.75 3.92 29.75
C ILE A 223 24.74 3.55 31.22
N GLN A 224 25.46 4.32 32.04
CA GLN A 224 25.59 4.06 33.48
C GLN A 224 24.37 4.50 34.31
N TRP A 225 23.62 5.51 33.84
CA TRP A 225 22.47 6.07 34.57
C TRP A 225 21.17 5.98 33.76
N PRO A 226 20.40 4.89 33.90
CA PRO A 226 19.18 4.67 33.12
C PRO A 226 18.06 5.69 33.33
N ASN A 227 18.03 6.30 34.52
CA ASN A 227 17.00 7.25 34.92
C ASN A 227 17.36 8.71 34.58
N ARG A 228 18.53 8.97 33.96
CA ARG A 228 18.97 10.31 33.57
C ARG A 228 19.83 10.23 32.32
N LEU A 229 19.20 10.35 31.15
CA LEU A 229 19.91 10.46 29.88
C LEU A 229 20.16 11.94 29.56
N ALA A 230 21.34 12.26 29.06
CA ALA A 230 21.63 13.60 28.56
C ALA A 230 20.88 13.84 27.24
N GLU A 231 20.47 15.08 27.00
CA GLU A 231 19.85 15.47 25.73
C GLU A 231 20.82 15.21 24.56
N GLY A 232 20.32 14.61 23.48
CA GLY A 232 21.12 14.17 22.33
C GLY A 232 21.78 12.80 22.48
N THR A 233 21.61 12.11 23.62
CA THR A 233 22.18 10.76 23.80
C THR A 233 21.54 9.78 22.81
N LYS A 234 22.38 9.10 22.02
CA LYS A 234 21.97 8.03 21.12
C LYS A 234 21.88 6.71 21.87
N VAL A 235 20.68 6.18 22.03
CA VAL A 235 20.41 4.87 22.64
C VAL A 235 20.20 3.86 21.54
N LYS A 236 21.05 2.83 21.48
CA LYS A 236 20.94 1.73 20.52
C LYS A 236 19.67 0.93 20.80
N LEU A 237 18.87 0.67 19.77
CA LEU A 237 17.66 -0.13 19.86
C LEU A 237 17.95 -1.60 19.48
N PRO A 238 17.12 -2.57 19.93
CA PRO A 238 17.29 -3.99 19.64
C PRO A 238 16.84 -4.42 18.23
#